data_AF-A0A7H9B1K9-F1
#
_entry.id   AF-A0A7H9B1K9-F1
#
_cell.length_a   1.000
_cell.length_b   1.000
_cell.length_c   1.000
_cell.angle_alpha   90.00
_cell.angle_beta   90.00
_cell.angle_gamma   90.00
#
_symmetry.space_group_name_H-M   'P 1'
#
loop_
_entity.id
_entity.type
_entity.pdbx_description
1 polymer ?
#
loop_
_entity_poly.entity_id
_entity_poly.type
_entity_poly.pdbx_seq_one_letter_code
_entity_poly.pdbx_strand_id
1 'polypeptide(L)'
;MGSDLHFSDLLQNIRSIFIPASSKCKVLDESFPAKFFEKEPSKIFESYVKFIKSRSNAEGIIKNEDKLALTTISARFESGDYSPDVGGLYKLYHDVKLVCTILIHYHPQGTRNYQMVDKFYKFGTELILRECYKLGASLTKSDRENSVGNEDRDNELNQIIAEDFITISTNYQVPLTQTYHIKTKDQDLFSSSIAKSTLDERPHELPNSNFELNKVIPQTNICEEAPRLGFVAANTSNIPDPTLPPTEMMARFLHPNWYALPTTMWLKYGEYKSWAPSFKENGTVIDSTTRGIIWLERVGYVEMYRKMEESRNSKSIHSEVNVAENDEKKNNDDLEKVSEEKTDQQMQKLNGENGKSGSTESKKQEFVNGKGAVDNDVATSIPASEAAPDGNKVSEPLLIKLENLLDWSPGNYIDDDEIEHLKNGTHDELVSATLLKIKKLRKLRISRKISKPSLEEIKAYYKVRRLLKEVLLAKQTRSLPMKHCRSFPVLQANYNGSIPVVRVQPTRKRKSKK
;
A
#
# COMPACT_ATOMS: atom_id res chain seq x y z
N MET A 1 -35.29 -18.45 19.10
CA MET A 1 -34.84 -19.69 18.43
C MET A 1 -33.56 -19.48 17.64
N GLY A 2 -33.55 -18.70 16.53
CA GLY A 2 -32.31 -18.45 15.77
C GLY A 2 -31.24 -17.72 16.60
N SER A 3 -31.66 -16.67 17.32
CA SER A 3 -30.86 -15.91 18.31
C SER A 3 -30.15 -16.80 19.34
N ASP A 4 -30.92 -17.69 19.96
CA ASP A 4 -30.51 -18.43 21.16
C ASP A 4 -29.45 -19.50 20.82
N LEU A 5 -29.48 -20.02 19.59
CA LEU A 5 -28.44 -20.89 19.05
C LEU A 5 -27.08 -20.15 18.93
N HIS A 6 -27.10 -18.90 18.44
CA HIS A 6 -25.90 -18.07 18.34
C HIS A 6 -25.36 -17.65 19.70
N PHE A 7 -26.22 -17.40 20.70
CA PHE A 7 -25.77 -17.14 22.07
C PHE A 7 -25.14 -18.38 22.74
N SER A 8 -25.67 -19.58 22.47
CA SER A 8 -25.11 -20.84 22.95
C SER A 8 -23.71 -21.11 22.36
N ASP A 9 -23.56 -20.98 21.03
CA ASP A 9 -22.27 -21.08 20.34
C ASP A 9 -21.27 -20.01 20.82
N LEU A 10 -21.72 -18.76 21.04
CA LEU A 10 -20.87 -17.72 21.61
C LEU A 10 -20.36 -18.08 23.01
N LEU A 11 -21.21 -18.62 23.90
CA LEU A 11 -20.78 -19.04 25.24
C LEU A 11 -19.76 -20.20 25.18
N GLN A 12 -19.96 -21.16 24.27
CA GLN A 12 -19.01 -22.26 24.04
C GLN A 12 -17.66 -21.76 23.49
N ASN A 13 -17.68 -20.78 22.57
CA ASN A 13 -16.47 -20.18 22.03
C ASN A 13 -15.74 -19.26 23.03
N ILE A 14 -16.48 -18.52 23.88
CA ILE A 14 -15.86 -17.77 24.99
C ILE A 14 -15.20 -18.74 25.98
N ARG A 15 -15.85 -19.86 26.33
CA ARG A 15 -15.25 -20.91 27.19
C ARG A 15 -13.95 -21.46 26.57
N SER A 16 -13.95 -21.80 25.28
CA SER A 16 -12.77 -22.37 24.60
C SER A 16 -11.62 -21.37 24.43
N ILE A 17 -11.90 -20.06 24.39
CA ILE A 17 -10.90 -18.98 24.38
C ILE A 17 -10.38 -18.67 25.79
N PHE A 18 -11.25 -18.66 26.80
CA PHE A 18 -10.87 -18.29 28.16
C PHE A 18 -9.97 -19.31 28.86
N ILE A 19 -10.16 -20.61 28.62
CA ILE A 19 -9.31 -21.68 29.20
C ILE A 19 -7.82 -21.51 28.84
N PRO A 20 -7.40 -21.40 27.56
CA PRO A 20 -6.00 -21.17 27.23
C PRO A 20 -5.52 -19.77 27.65
N ALA A 21 -6.39 -18.75 27.63
CA ALA A 21 -6.04 -17.40 28.07
C ALA A 21 -5.76 -17.30 29.59
N SER A 22 -6.50 -18.05 30.42
CA SER A 22 -6.35 -18.05 31.88
C SER A 22 -5.19 -18.92 32.38
N SER A 23 -4.62 -19.78 31.54
CA SER A 23 -3.56 -20.76 31.87
C SER A 23 -2.36 -20.24 32.69
N LYS A 24 -2.07 -18.93 32.65
CA LYS A 24 -0.97 -18.27 33.39
C LYS A 24 -1.40 -17.46 34.61
N CYS A 25 -2.70 -17.25 34.82
CA CYS A 25 -3.27 -16.45 35.91
C CYS A 25 -4.39 -17.15 36.69
N LYS A 26 -4.83 -18.35 36.27
CA LYS A 26 -5.82 -19.23 36.93
C LYS A 26 -7.20 -18.63 37.24
N VAL A 27 -7.52 -17.45 36.71
CA VAL A 27 -8.75 -16.67 37.00
C VAL A 27 -10.06 -17.48 36.89
N LEU A 28 -10.14 -18.54 36.08
CA LEU A 28 -11.35 -19.37 35.97
C LEU A 28 -11.53 -20.37 37.12
N ASP A 29 -10.42 -20.79 37.74
CA ASP A 29 -10.35 -21.89 38.72
C ASP A 29 -10.33 -21.37 40.17
N GLU A 30 -10.19 -20.05 40.35
CA GLU A 30 -10.22 -19.38 41.65
C GLU A 30 -11.66 -19.34 42.20
N SER A 31 -11.80 -19.61 43.49
CA SER A 31 -13.09 -19.80 44.16
C SER A 31 -13.71 -18.47 44.61
N PHE A 32 -14.99 -18.24 44.29
CA PHE A 32 -15.74 -17.05 44.73
C PHE A 32 -17.14 -17.41 45.27
N PRO A 33 -17.79 -16.53 46.07
CA PRO A 33 -19.08 -16.84 46.68
C PRO A 33 -20.23 -16.92 45.66
N ALA A 34 -20.82 -18.11 45.51
CA ALA A 34 -21.83 -18.39 44.47
C ALA A 34 -23.11 -17.55 44.58
N LYS A 35 -23.41 -17.03 45.78
CA LYS A 35 -24.65 -16.28 46.07
C LYS A 35 -24.51 -14.75 45.97
N PHE A 36 -23.38 -14.24 45.48
CA PHE A 36 -23.17 -12.82 45.26
C PHE A 36 -23.55 -12.42 43.82
N PHE A 37 -24.38 -11.38 43.68
CA PHE A 37 -24.79 -10.81 42.39
C PHE A 37 -25.15 -9.33 42.57
N GLU A 38 -24.64 -8.47 41.69
CA GLU A 38 -24.92 -7.03 41.66
C GLU A 38 -25.42 -6.59 40.27
N LYS A 39 -26.44 -5.72 40.24
CA LYS A 39 -27.08 -5.22 39.00
C LYS A 39 -26.31 -4.07 38.35
N GLU A 40 -25.58 -3.28 39.12
CA GLU A 40 -24.77 -2.17 38.61
C GLU A 40 -23.28 -2.55 38.57
N PRO A 41 -22.64 -2.66 37.38
CA PRO A 41 -21.27 -3.15 37.29
C PRO A 41 -20.24 -2.22 37.95
N SER A 42 -20.58 -0.95 38.18
CA SER A 42 -19.74 0.02 38.91
C SER A 42 -19.68 -0.27 40.41
N LYS A 43 -20.78 -0.76 41.01
CA LYS A 43 -20.90 -0.95 42.47
C LYS A 43 -20.41 -2.31 42.97
N ILE A 44 -19.99 -3.22 42.07
CA ILE A 44 -19.54 -4.59 42.39
C ILE A 44 -18.53 -4.63 43.56
N PHE A 45 -17.50 -3.76 43.55
CA PHE A 45 -16.50 -3.75 44.63
C PHE A 45 -17.09 -3.32 45.97
N GLU A 46 -17.83 -2.20 46.01
CA GLU A 46 -18.50 -1.75 47.23
C GLU A 46 -19.45 -2.81 47.81
N SER A 47 -20.29 -3.39 46.95
CA SER A 47 -21.26 -4.41 47.35
C SER A 47 -20.57 -5.69 47.82
N TYR A 48 -19.43 -6.05 47.24
CA TYR A 48 -18.61 -7.17 47.72
C TYR A 48 -17.94 -6.87 49.07
N VAL A 49 -17.44 -5.65 49.29
CA VAL A 49 -16.93 -5.21 50.60
C VAL A 49 -18.04 -5.17 51.65
N LYS A 50 -19.26 -4.73 51.30
CA LYS A 50 -20.45 -4.80 52.18
C LYS A 50 -20.81 -6.26 52.49
N PHE A 51 -20.76 -7.16 51.50
CA PHE A 51 -20.99 -8.59 51.68
C PHE A 51 -19.97 -9.22 52.65
N ILE A 52 -18.67 -8.97 52.48
CA ILE A 52 -17.63 -9.41 53.43
C ILE A 52 -17.91 -8.87 54.84
N LYS A 53 -18.11 -7.55 54.99
CA LYS A 53 -18.37 -6.91 56.29
C LYS A 53 -19.60 -7.47 57.02
N SER A 54 -20.61 -7.94 56.29
CA SER A 54 -21.79 -8.60 56.90
C SER A 54 -21.55 -10.04 57.37
N ARG A 55 -20.41 -10.65 57.02
CA ARG A 55 -20.05 -12.04 57.35
C ARG A 55 -18.77 -12.18 58.19
N SER A 56 -17.87 -11.19 58.18
CA SER A 56 -16.65 -11.19 59.00
C SER A 56 -16.90 -10.72 60.44
N ASN A 57 -16.08 -11.21 61.37
CA ASN A 57 -15.87 -10.57 62.69
C ASN A 57 -14.98 -9.33 62.56
N ALA A 58 -14.85 -8.56 63.66
CA ALA A 58 -13.93 -7.43 63.76
C ALA A 58 -12.45 -7.81 63.53
N GLU A 59 -12.10 -9.08 63.74
CA GLU A 59 -10.77 -9.67 63.52
C GLU A 59 -10.59 -10.22 62.09
N GLY A 60 -11.50 -9.92 61.15
CA GLY A 60 -11.44 -10.34 59.75
C GLY A 60 -11.88 -11.79 59.47
N ILE A 61 -11.86 -12.67 60.47
CA ILE A 61 -12.29 -14.08 60.34
C ILE A 61 -13.77 -14.16 59.91
N ILE A 62 -14.07 -15.00 58.91
CA ILE A 62 -15.41 -15.17 58.34
C ILE A 62 -16.25 -16.13 59.21
N LYS A 63 -17.48 -15.74 59.56
CA LYS A 63 -18.39 -16.59 60.33
C LYS A 63 -18.97 -17.71 59.48
N ASN A 64 -18.61 -18.96 59.81
CA ASN A 64 -19.05 -20.19 59.14
C ASN A 64 -18.57 -20.27 57.68
N GLU A 65 -17.28 -20.54 57.48
CA GLU A 65 -16.72 -20.82 56.14
C GLU A 65 -17.45 -22.00 55.48
N ASP A 66 -17.78 -23.05 56.23
CA ASP A 66 -18.57 -24.23 55.79
C ASP A 66 -19.97 -23.91 55.23
N LYS A 67 -20.49 -22.69 55.44
CA LYS A 67 -21.81 -22.24 54.93
C LYS A 67 -21.70 -21.28 53.74
N LEU A 68 -20.49 -21.03 53.23
CA LEU A 68 -20.26 -20.34 51.98
C LEU A 68 -20.15 -21.36 50.85
N ALA A 69 -21.23 -21.46 50.06
CA ALA A 69 -21.17 -22.13 48.77
C ALA A 69 -20.20 -21.36 47.86
N LEU A 70 -18.99 -21.90 47.71
CA LEU A 70 -17.97 -21.42 46.79
C LEU A 70 -18.14 -22.11 45.43
N THR A 71 -17.96 -21.35 44.35
CA THR A 71 -17.95 -21.84 42.97
C THR A 71 -16.77 -21.24 42.22
N THR A 72 -16.31 -21.91 41.17
CA THR A 72 -15.33 -21.38 40.21
C THR A 72 -16.06 -21.01 38.90
N ILE A 73 -15.45 -20.18 38.05
CA ILE A 73 -16.04 -19.85 36.74
C ILE A 73 -16.05 -21.10 35.85
N SER A 74 -15.00 -21.92 35.93
CA SER A 74 -14.93 -23.25 35.28
C SER A 74 -16.15 -24.12 35.64
N ALA A 75 -16.51 -24.22 36.93
CA ALA A 75 -17.66 -25.01 37.38
C ALA A 75 -19.01 -24.44 36.89
N ARG A 76 -19.17 -23.12 36.82
CA ARG A 76 -20.41 -22.48 36.28
C ARG A 76 -20.64 -22.73 34.80
N PHE A 77 -19.55 -22.85 34.03
CA PHE A 77 -19.60 -23.30 32.64
C PHE A 77 -19.94 -24.79 32.48
N GLU A 78 -19.92 -25.58 33.55
CA GLU A 78 -20.24 -27.02 33.56
C GLU A 78 -21.63 -27.31 34.14
N SER A 79 -22.10 -26.52 35.10
CA SER A 79 -23.49 -26.57 35.59
C SER A 79 -24.49 -25.91 34.65
N GLY A 80 -24.04 -24.99 33.78
CA GLY A 80 -24.92 -24.24 32.87
C GLY A 80 -25.56 -22.99 33.50
N ASP A 81 -24.96 -22.42 34.54
CA ASP A 81 -25.48 -21.24 35.27
C ASP A 81 -25.68 -19.98 34.39
N TYR A 82 -24.96 -19.93 33.26
CA TYR A 82 -25.01 -18.89 32.23
C TYR A 82 -26.03 -19.26 31.14
N SER A 83 -27.25 -18.75 31.25
CA SER A 83 -28.29 -18.93 30.23
C SER A 83 -27.94 -18.18 28.93
N PRO A 84 -28.46 -18.59 27.76
CA PRO A 84 -28.19 -17.96 26.46
C PRO A 84 -28.91 -16.61 26.27
N ASP A 85 -29.06 -15.83 27.35
CA ASP A 85 -29.72 -14.52 27.39
C ASP A 85 -28.70 -13.41 27.71
N VAL A 86 -29.10 -12.16 27.49
CA VAL A 86 -28.36 -10.97 27.97
C VAL A 86 -28.07 -11.05 29.49
N GLY A 87 -28.97 -11.65 30.27
CA GLY A 87 -28.77 -11.89 31.71
C GLY A 87 -27.66 -12.90 32.03
N GLY A 88 -27.47 -13.94 31.21
CA GLY A 88 -26.39 -14.91 31.36
C GLY A 88 -25.03 -14.33 30.95
N LEU A 89 -25.00 -13.55 29.87
CA LEU A 89 -23.82 -12.79 29.45
C LEU A 89 -23.41 -11.74 30.50
N TYR A 90 -24.38 -11.05 31.12
CA TYR A 90 -24.11 -10.13 32.22
C TYR A 90 -23.58 -10.85 33.47
N LYS A 91 -24.14 -12.02 33.86
CA LYS A 91 -23.57 -12.86 34.93
C LYS A 91 -22.10 -13.22 34.66
N LEU A 92 -21.77 -13.62 33.43
CA LEU A 92 -20.38 -13.96 33.06
C LEU A 92 -19.45 -12.74 33.17
N TYR A 93 -19.87 -11.58 32.65
CA TYR A 93 -19.13 -10.32 32.80
C TYR A 93 -18.93 -9.94 34.29
N HIS A 94 -19.99 -10.05 35.09
CA HIS A 94 -19.99 -9.80 36.54
C HIS A 94 -18.98 -10.71 37.26
N ASP A 95 -19.04 -12.01 37.01
CA ASP A 95 -18.17 -13.01 37.68
C ASP A 95 -16.71 -12.79 37.28
N VAL A 96 -16.41 -12.56 36.00
CA VAL A 96 -15.06 -12.23 35.52
C VAL A 96 -14.54 -10.95 36.18
N LYS A 97 -15.35 -9.89 36.26
CA LYS A 97 -14.95 -8.64 36.93
C LYS A 97 -14.73 -8.85 38.43
N LEU A 98 -15.59 -9.62 39.09
CA LEU A 98 -15.50 -9.93 40.52
C LEU A 98 -14.21 -10.68 40.85
N VAL A 99 -13.92 -11.79 40.17
CA VAL A 99 -12.71 -12.58 40.43
C VAL A 99 -11.44 -11.81 40.07
N CYS A 100 -11.44 -11.04 38.98
CA CYS A 100 -10.31 -10.15 38.65
C CYS A 100 -10.07 -9.10 39.74
N THR A 101 -11.14 -8.50 40.29
CA THR A 101 -11.05 -7.55 41.41
C THR A 101 -10.49 -8.23 42.67
N ILE A 102 -10.98 -9.42 43.03
CA ILE A 102 -10.47 -10.20 44.17
C ILE A 102 -8.97 -10.45 44.04
N LEU A 103 -8.51 -10.92 42.88
CA LEU A 103 -7.10 -11.26 42.64
C LEU A 103 -6.18 -10.03 42.56
N ILE A 104 -6.68 -8.90 42.05
CA ILE A 104 -5.98 -7.61 42.06
C ILE A 104 -5.82 -7.08 43.49
N HIS A 105 -6.83 -7.24 44.35
CA HIS A 105 -6.74 -6.87 45.76
C HIS A 105 -5.96 -7.89 46.62
N TYR A 106 -5.86 -9.15 46.20
CA TYR A 106 -5.04 -10.19 46.85
C TYR A 106 -3.54 -10.03 46.53
N HIS A 107 -3.18 -9.73 45.29
CA HIS A 107 -1.78 -9.60 44.90
C HIS A 107 -1.18 -8.20 45.21
N PRO A 108 0.12 -8.11 45.59
CA PRO A 108 0.80 -6.83 45.68
C PRO A 108 0.90 -6.14 44.31
N GLN A 109 0.84 -4.81 44.31
CA GLN A 109 0.95 -3.98 43.10
C GLN A 109 2.28 -4.23 42.38
N GLY A 110 2.27 -4.10 41.05
CA GLY A 110 3.45 -4.29 40.20
C GLY A 110 3.91 -5.74 40.03
N THR A 111 3.41 -6.70 40.81
CA THR A 111 3.76 -8.13 40.65
C THR A 111 3.32 -8.69 39.30
N ARG A 112 4.02 -9.72 38.82
CA ARG A 112 3.68 -10.38 37.54
C ARG A 112 2.25 -10.89 37.51
N ASN A 113 1.75 -11.46 38.61
CA ASN A 113 0.40 -12.02 38.65
C ASN A 113 -0.66 -10.91 38.60
N TYR A 114 -0.49 -9.83 39.38
CA TYR A 114 -1.33 -8.62 39.30
C TYR A 114 -1.43 -8.10 37.84
N GLN A 115 -0.30 -7.96 37.14
CA GLN A 115 -0.29 -7.52 35.74
C GLN A 115 -0.91 -8.54 34.77
N MET A 116 -0.82 -9.84 35.05
CA MET A 116 -1.44 -10.88 34.22
C MET A 116 -2.96 -10.93 34.41
N VAL A 117 -3.46 -10.69 35.63
CA VAL A 117 -4.90 -10.57 35.92
C VAL A 117 -5.48 -9.31 35.27
N ASP A 118 -4.81 -8.16 35.39
CA ASP A 118 -5.22 -6.92 34.72
C ASP A 118 -5.29 -7.07 33.19
N LYS A 119 -4.30 -7.76 32.58
CA LYS A 119 -4.32 -8.08 31.14
C LYS A 119 -5.44 -9.05 30.76
N PHE A 120 -5.70 -10.08 31.57
CA PHE A 120 -6.82 -11.00 31.36
C PHE A 120 -8.18 -10.28 31.48
N TYR A 121 -8.35 -9.42 32.47
CA TYR A 121 -9.55 -8.60 32.66
C TYR A 121 -9.83 -7.71 31.44
N LYS A 122 -8.81 -6.97 30.96
CA LYS A 122 -8.92 -6.10 29.78
C LYS A 122 -9.32 -6.91 28.53
N PHE A 123 -8.60 -8.00 28.25
CA PHE A 123 -8.93 -8.90 27.13
C PHE A 123 -10.33 -9.52 27.23
N GLY A 124 -10.68 -10.06 28.40
CA GLY A 124 -11.95 -10.77 28.60
C GLY A 124 -13.15 -9.83 28.53
N THR A 125 -13.06 -8.65 29.14
CA THR A 125 -14.15 -7.65 29.05
C THR A 125 -14.29 -7.05 27.66
N GLU A 126 -13.18 -6.77 26.97
CA GLU A 126 -13.23 -6.31 25.58
C GLU A 126 -13.86 -7.36 24.65
N LEU A 127 -13.48 -8.64 24.79
CA LEU A 127 -14.05 -9.73 24.00
C LEU A 127 -15.56 -9.87 24.23
N ILE A 128 -16.00 -9.94 25.49
CA ILE A 128 -17.43 -10.09 25.82
C ILE A 128 -18.20 -8.88 25.26
N LEU A 129 -17.75 -7.65 25.50
CA LEU A 129 -18.41 -6.44 24.97
C LEU A 129 -18.50 -6.47 23.43
N ARG A 130 -17.40 -6.77 22.74
CA ARG A 130 -17.32 -6.77 21.28
C ARG A 130 -18.27 -7.79 20.66
N GLU A 131 -18.34 -9.01 21.20
CA GLU A 131 -19.22 -10.05 20.66
C GLU A 131 -20.69 -9.82 21.05
N CYS A 132 -20.98 -9.28 22.25
CA CYS A 132 -22.33 -8.86 22.61
C CYS A 132 -22.88 -7.79 21.65
N TYR A 133 -22.08 -6.77 21.31
CA TYR A 133 -22.50 -5.74 20.36
C TYR A 133 -22.77 -6.27 18.95
N LYS A 134 -22.02 -7.27 18.46
CA LYS A 134 -22.32 -7.93 17.17
C LYS A 134 -23.67 -8.64 17.16
N LEU A 135 -24.10 -9.17 18.30
CA LEU A 135 -25.42 -9.80 18.47
C LEU A 135 -26.52 -8.80 18.88
N GLY A 136 -26.23 -7.49 18.88
CA GLY A 136 -27.16 -6.43 19.26
C GLY A 136 -27.48 -6.34 20.77
N ALA A 137 -26.76 -7.09 21.61
CA ALA A 137 -26.96 -7.11 23.06
C ALA A 137 -26.12 -6.05 23.77
N SER A 138 -26.75 -5.19 24.58
CA SER A 138 -26.04 -4.29 25.50
C SER A 138 -26.04 -4.84 26.92
N LEU A 139 -24.86 -4.93 27.54
CA LEU A 139 -24.69 -5.39 28.92
C LEU A 139 -25.07 -4.31 29.95
N THR A 140 -25.02 -3.04 29.56
CA THR A 140 -25.44 -1.90 30.37
C THR A 140 -26.63 -1.21 29.72
N LYS A 141 -27.57 -0.74 30.54
CA LYS A 141 -28.51 0.29 30.12
C LYS A 141 -27.76 1.62 30.15
N SER A 142 -27.42 2.14 28.98
CA SER A 142 -26.99 3.53 28.84
C SER A 142 -28.25 4.38 28.69
N ASP A 143 -28.60 5.14 29.74
CA ASP A 143 -29.73 6.08 29.72
C ASP A 143 -29.38 7.27 28.81
N ARG A 144 -29.64 7.09 27.50
CA ARG A 144 -29.05 7.88 26.40
C ARG A 144 -29.72 9.22 26.12
N GLU A 145 -30.81 9.55 26.81
CA GLU A 145 -31.78 10.54 26.31
C GLU A 145 -31.59 11.97 26.86
N ASN A 146 -30.80 12.19 27.92
CA ASN A 146 -30.89 13.43 28.72
C ASN A 146 -29.63 14.32 28.85
N SER A 147 -28.47 13.99 28.24
CA SER A 147 -27.23 14.80 28.43
C SER A 147 -26.71 15.54 27.18
N VAL A 148 -27.10 15.12 25.97
CA VAL A 148 -26.47 15.60 24.71
C VAL A 148 -26.98 16.98 24.24
N GLY A 149 -27.90 17.61 24.98
CA GLY A 149 -28.60 18.82 24.52
C GLY A 149 -27.93 20.17 24.82
N ASN A 150 -27.17 20.26 25.92
CA ASN A 150 -26.81 21.56 26.53
C ASN A 150 -25.31 21.85 26.64
N GLU A 151 -24.46 20.86 26.95
CA GLU A 151 -23.04 21.10 27.29
C GLU A 151 -22.21 21.69 26.13
N ASP A 152 -22.58 21.40 24.88
CA ASP A 152 -21.85 21.89 23.70
C ASP A 152 -22.00 23.40 23.44
N ARG A 153 -22.94 24.10 24.09
CA ARG A 153 -23.25 25.52 23.81
C ARG A 153 -22.42 26.54 24.61
N ASP A 154 -21.70 26.11 25.65
CA ASP A 154 -21.04 27.01 26.60
C ASP A 154 -19.72 27.63 26.10
N ASN A 155 -19.32 27.37 24.85
CA ASN A 155 -18.01 27.72 24.30
C ASN A 155 -18.11 28.44 22.94
N GLU A 156 -17.48 29.61 22.82
CA GLU A 156 -17.48 30.46 21.61
C GLU A 156 -17.03 29.69 20.34
N LEU A 157 -15.98 28.87 20.47
CA LEU A 157 -15.49 28.03 19.37
C LEU A 157 -16.54 27.00 18.91
N ASN A 158 -17.31 26.43 19.84
CA ASN A 158 -18.35 25.46 19.49
C ASN A 158 -19.52 26.14 18.77
N GLN A 159 -19.87 27.37 19.15
CA GLN A 159 -20.89 28.15 18.45
C GLN A 159 -20.48 28.40 16.98
N ILE A 160 -19.25 28.90 16.74
CA ILE A 160 -18.75 29.13 15.37
C ILE A 160 -18.75 27.82 14.57
N ILE A 161 -18.29 26.71 15.15
CA ILE A 161 -18.30 25.40 14.49
C ILE A 161 -19.73 24.92 14.17
N ALA A 162 -20.71 25.20 15.03
CA ALA A 162 -22.11 24.83 14.80
C ALA A 162 -22.84 25.74 13.80
N GLU A 163 -22.35 26.96 13.57
CA GLU A 163 -22.83 27.86 12.52
C GLU A 163 -22.22 27.51 11.15
N ASP A 164 -20.93 27.18 11.09
CA ASP A 164 -20.21 26.84 9.84
C ASP A 164 -20.36 25.37 9.40
N PHE A 165 -20.52 24.40 10.32
CA PHE A 165 -20.39 22.97 10.02
C PHE A 165 -21.47 22.08 10.65
N ILE A 166 -21.91 21.07 9.89
CA ILE A 166 -22.74 19.97 10.41
C ILE A 166 -21.84 18.95 11.13
N THR A 167 -21.98 18.85 12.45
CA THR A 167 -21.13 17.98 13.28
C THR A 167 -21.62 16.52 13.30
N ILE A 168 -20.83 15.62 12.73
CA ILE A 168 -21.03 14.16 12.85
C ILE A 168 -20.13 13.65 13.98
N SER A 169 -20.67 13.57 15.19
CA SER A 169 -19.91 13.24 16.40
C SER A 169 -19.78 11.73 16.66
N THR A 170 -18.71 11.34 17.35
CA THR A 170 -18.56 10.01 17.96
C THR A 170 -18.01 10.18 19.37
N ASN A 171 -18.54 9.44 20.35
CA ASN A 171 -18.16 9.55 21.76
C ASN A 171 -17.84 8.16 22.32
N TYR A 172 -16.72 8.06 23.02
CA TYR A 172 -16.23 6.85 23.69
C TYR A 172 -15.44 7.24 24.94
N GLN A 173 -15.49 6.40 25.98
CA GLN A 173 -14.82 6.65 27.26
C GLN A 173 -13.57 5.77 27.38
N VAL A 174 -12.46 6.36 27.80
CA VAL A 174 -11.17 5.68 28.04
C VAL A 174 -10.65 6.06 29.42
N PRO A 175 -10.19 5.10 30.25
CA PRO A 175 -9.59 5.42 31.54
C PRO A 175 -8.26 6.16 31.37
N LEU A 176 -8.08 7.24 32.11
CA LEU A 176 -6.81 7.98 32.16
C LEU A 176 -5.72 7.15 32.84
N THR A 177 -4.45 7.38 32.44
CA THR A 177 -3.29 6.81 33.12
C THR A 177 -2.61 7.85 34.00
N GLN A 178 -1.77 7.42 34.94
CA GLN A 178 -1.12 8.30 35.92
C GLN A 178 0.40 8.18 35.82
N THR A 179 1.10 9.27 36.10
CA THR A 179 2.57 9.33 36.24
C THR A 179 2.94 10.14 37.48
N TYR A 180 4.12 9.87 38.05
CA TYR A 180 4.70 10.77 39.04
C TYR A 180 5.42 11.92 38.33
N HIS A 181 5.29 13.11 38.89
CA HIS A 181 6.00 14.33 38.51
C HIS A 181 6.90 14.76 39.66
N ILE A 182 8.14 15.17 39.35
CA ILE A 182 9.06 15.79 40.30
C ILE A 182 9.71 17.04 39.70
N LYS A 183 9.70 18.12 40.47
CA LYS A 183 10.42 19.35 40.13
C LYS A 183 11.83 19.31 40.72
N THR A 184 12.85 19.31 39.85
CA THR A 184 14.23 19.50 40.29
C THR A 184 14.60 20.99 40.21
N LYS A 185 15.85 21.34 40.56
CA LYS A 185 16.33 22.72 40.47
C LYS A 185 16.29 23.27 39.04
N ASP A 186 16.67 22.44 38.06
CA ASP A 186 16.95 22.88 36.69
C ASP A 186 15.95 22.34 35.66
N GLN A 187 15.21 21.26 35.98
CA GLN A 187 14.25 20.59 35.09
C GLN A 187 13.07 19.94 35.84
N ASP A 188 11.90 19.95 35.22
CA ASP A 188 10.73 19.14 35.62
C ASP A 188 10.84 17.74 34.98
N LEU A 189 10.67 16.69 35.77
CA LEU A 189 10.86 15.28 35.35
C LEU A 189 9.60 14.45 35.58
N PHE A 190 9.35 13.49 34.69
CA PHE A 190 8.19 12.59 34.73
C PHE A 190 8.63 11.12 34.80
N SER A 191 7.89 10.31 35.55
CA SER A 191 8.09 8.86 35.58
C SER A 191 7.47 8.17 34.37
N SER A 192 7.78 6.87 34.20
CA SER A 192 6.94 5.97 33.41
C SER A 192 5.52 5.89 34.00
N SER A 193 4.55 5.42 33.20
CA SER A 193 3.16 5.26 33.65
C SER A 193 3.04 4.23 34.78
N ILE A 194 2.25 4.58 35.79
CA ILE A 194 2.00 3.74 36.97
C ILE A 194 1.16 2.55 36.51
N ALA A 195 1.70 1.33 36.65
CA ALA A 195 1.07 0.08 36.22
C ALA A 195 -0.06 -0.40 37.18
N LYS A 196 -0.82 0.54 37.75
CA LYS A 196 -1.99 0.29 38.60
C LYS A 196 -3.20 -0.06 37.73
N SER A 197 -3.97 -1.07 38.11
CA SER A 197 -5.19 -1.46 37.40
C SER A 197 -6.34 -0.49 37.66
N THR A 198 -7.29 -0.41 36.72
CA THR A 198 -8.55 0.32 36.89
C THR A 198 -9.55 -0.36 37.83
N LEU A 199 -9.21 -1.55 38.37
CA LEU A 199 -9.94 -2.24 39.44
C LEU A 199 -9.30 -2.07 40.83
N ASP A 200 -8.18 -1.36 40.93
CA ASP A 200 -7.42 -1.22 42.17
C ASP A 200 -7.87 0.02 42.96
N GLU A 201 -8.93 -0.16 43.74
CA GLU A 201 -9.53 0.86 44.61
C GLU A 201 -8.70 1.17 45.88
N ARG A 202 -7.44 0.70 45.97
CA ARG A 202 -6.57 1.09 47.09
C ARG A 202 -6.23 2.59 47.00
N PRO A 203 -6.04 3.30 48.12
CA PRO A 203 -5.53 4.68 48.12
C PRO A 203 -4.15 4.77 47.44
N HIS A 204 -3.75 5.98 47.04
CA HIS A 204 -2.47 6.19 46.37
C HIS A 204 -1.37 6.39 47.41
N GLU A 205 -0.58 5.35 47.65
CA GLU A 205 0.65 5.42 48.44
C GLU A 205 1.74 6.12 47.60
N LEU A 206 2.16 7.31 48.04
CA LEU A 206 3.25 8.05 47.40
C LEU A 206 4.60 7.55 47.95
N PRO A 207 5.56 7.12 47.10
CA PRO A 207 6.89 6.69 47.56
C PRO A 207 7.72 7.78 48.25
N ASN A 208 7.36 9.05 48.05
CA ASN A 208 7.99 10.22 48.63
C ASN A 208 6.96 11.37 48.67
N SER A 209 7.00 12.22 49.70
CA SER A 209 6.14 13.41 49.82
C SER A 209 6.31 14.41 48.68
N ASN A 210 7.47 14.41 48.02
CA ASN A 210 7.84 15.35 46.96
C ASN A 210 7.39 14.88 45.56
N PHE A 211 6.60 13.80 45.46
CA PHE A 211 6.08 13.27 44.20
C PHE A 211 4.65 13.76 43.98
N GLU A 212 4.45 14.58 42.95
CA GLU A 212 3.12 14.96 42.49
C GLU A 212 2.55 13.89 41.55
N LEU A 213 1.22 13.76 41.48
CA LEU A 213 0.55 12.79 40.62
C LEU A 213 -0.10 13.48 39.41
N ASN A 214 0.48 13.26 38.24
CA ASN A 214 -0.02 13.78 36.97
C ASN A 214 -0.97 12.77 36.29
N LYS A 215 -1.95 13.27 35.53
CA LYS A 215 -2.92 12.48 34.75
C LYS A 215 -2.61 12.60 33.26
N VAL A 216 -2.21 11.51 32.64
CA VAL A 216 -1.88 11.46 31.21
C VAL A 216 -3.15 11.16 30.41
N ILE A 217 -3.51 12.13 29.56
CA ILE A 217 -4.64 12.05 28.62
C ILE A 217 -4.18 11.26 27.36
N PRO A 218 -4.97 10.30 26.86
CA PRO A 218 -4.64 9.58 25.63
C PRO A 218 -4.73 10.49 24.38
N GLN A 219 -3.90 10.23 23.38
CA GLN A 219 -3.98 10.89 22.07
C GLN A 219 -5.29 10.51 21.36
N THR A 220 -6.08 11.51 20.97
CA THR A 220 -7.42 11.34 20.36
C THR A 220 -7.41 11.26 18.83
N ASN A 221 -6.29 11.63 18.18
CA ASN A 221 -6.16 11.63 16.72
C ASN A 221 -6.17 10.19 16.15
N ILE A 222 -7.29 9.79 15.55
CA ILE A 222 -7.48 8.43 15.01
C ILE A 222 -6.57 8.17 13.79
N CYS A 223 -6.37 9.17 12.94
CA CYS A 223 -5.64 9.07 11.67
C CYS A 223 -4.59 10.18 11.53
N GLU A 224 -3.51 10.12 12.31
CA GLU A 224 -2.34 10.98 12.07
C GLU A 224 -1.59 10.54 10.80
N GLU A 225 -1.25 11.49 9.90
CA GLU A 225 -0.63 11.16 8.62
C GLU A 225 0.82 10.65 8.78
N ALA A 226 1.00 9.34 8.61
CA ALA A 226 2.33 8.72 8.62
C ALA A 226 3.14 9.06 7.34
N PRO A 227 4.46 9.32 7.46
CA PRO A 227 5.32 9.59 6.31
C PRO A 227 5.43 8.38 5.38
N ARG A 228 5.62 8.63 4.08
CA ARG A 228 5.79 7.56 3.08
C ARG A 228 7.12 6.82 3.30
N LEU A 229 7.17 5.53 2.93
CA LEU A 229 8.32 4.66 3.15
C LEU A 229 9.67 5.24 2.66
N GLY A 230 9.69 5.98 1.54
CA GLY A 230 10.89 6.63 1.02
C GLY A 230 11.49 7.74 1.90
N PHE A 231 10.75 8.26 2.88
CA PHE A 231 11.28 9.15 3.92
C PHE A 231 11.97 8.37 5.04
N VAL A 232 11.38 7.25 5.45
CA VAL A 232 11.91 6.38 6.53
C VAL A 232 13.15 5.60 6.06
N ALA A 233 13.15 5.17 4.80
CA ALA A 233 14.21 4.38 4.16
C ALA A 233 14.91 5.18 3.03
N ALA A 234 15.19 6.46 3.27
CA ALA A 234 15.96 7.29 2.34
C ALA A 234 17.40 6.75 2.19
N ASN A 235 17.94 6.79 0.96
CA ASN A 235 19.33 6.38 0.72
C ASN A 235 20.31 7.41 1.31
N THR A 236 21.05 7.01 2.35
CA THR A 236 22.08 7.81 3.02
C THR A 236 23.51 7.50 2.53
N SER A 237 23.65 6.66 1.51
CA SER A 237 24.94 6.24 0.95
C SER A 237 25.26 6.96 -0.36
N ASN A 238 26.54 6.96 -0.75
CA ASN A 238 27.02 7.50 -2.03
C ASN A 238 26.69 6.60 -3.25
N ILE A 239 25.83 5.59 -3.10
CA ILE A 239 25.38 4.74 -4.21
C ILE A 239 24.42 5.58 -5.08
N PRO A 240 24.68 5.73 -6.40
CA PRO A 240 23.82 6.49 -7.30
C PRO A 240 22.45 5.83 -7.48
N ASP A 241 21.47 6.60 -7.95
CA ASP A 241 20.17 6.07 -8.35
C ASP A 241 20.34 5.03 -9.48
N PRO A 242 19.78 3.81 -9.37
CA PRO A 242 19.90 2.76 -10.39
C PRO A 242 19.34 3.11 -11.79
N THR A 243 18.63 4.23 -11.94
CA THR A 243 18.17 4.75 -13.23
C THR A 243 19.21 5.57 -13.98
N LEU A 244 20.33 5.94 -13.34
CA LEU A 244 21.41 6.70 -13.95
C LEU A 244 22.35 5.80 -14.78
N PRO A 245 22.75 6.23 -16.00
CA PRO A 245 23.77 5.52 -16.76
C PRO A 245 25.18 5.74 -16.17
N PRO A 246 26.11 4.77 -16.29
CA PRO A 246 25.97 3.50 -16.99
C PRO A 246 25.28 2.42 -16.15
N THR A 247 24.30 1.74 -16.75
CA THR A 247 23.62 0.56 -16.15
C THR A 247 24.21 -0.78 -16.62
N GLU A 248 25.22 -0.74 -17.50
CA GLU A 248 25.86 -1.92 -18.09
C GLU A 248 27.06 -2.41 -17.27
N MET A 249 27.06 -3.66 -16.84
CA MET A 249 28.15 -4.24 -16.03
C MET A 249 29.39 -4.65 -16.85
N MET A 250 29.23 -4.97 -18.14
CA MET A 250 30.27 -5.66 -18.94
C MET A 250 30.72 -4.89 -20.20
N ALA A 251 30.44 -3.59 -20.27
CA ALA A 251 30.72 -2.73 -21.44
C ALA A 251 32.19 -2.68 -21.92
N ARG A 252 33.14 -3.16 -21.10
CA ARG A 252 34.57 -3.28 -21.44
C ARG A 252 35.17 -4.64 -21.05
N PHE A 253 34.34 -5.68 -20.88
CA PHE A 253 34.83 -7.01 -20.56
C PHE A 253 35.47 -7.66 -21.79
N LEU A 254 36.74 -8.03 -21.69
CA LEU A 254 37.45 -8.79 -22.71
C LEU A 254 37.75 -10.18 -22.17
N HIS A 255 37.12 -11.21 -22.75
CA HIS A 255 37.40 -12.59 -22.38
C HIS A 255 38.81 -12.99 -22.86
N PRO A 256 39.61 -13.78 -22.10
CA PRO A 256 40.97 -14.13 -22.51
C PRO A 256 41.10 -14.78 -23.90
N ASN A 257 40.09 -15.52 -24.34
CA ASN A 257 40.01 -16.11 -25.69
C ASN A 257 39.95 -15.07 -26.83
N TRP A 258 39.82 -13.77 -26.52
CA TRP A 258 39.83 -12.67 -27.48
C TRP A 258 41.13 -11.85 -27.44
N TYR A 259 42.12 -12.21 -26.62
CA TYR A 259 43.44 -11.59 -26.71
C TYR A 259 44.12 -11.95 -28.03
N ALA A 260 44.75 -10.95 -28.65
CA ALA A 260 45.59 -11.17 -29.83
C ALA A 260 46.86 -11.92 -29.42
N LEU A 261 46.91 -13.21 -29.75
CA LEU A 261 48.11 -14.04 -29.56
C LEU A 261 49.24 -13.57 -30.50
N PRO A 262 50.52 -13.67 -30.09
CA PRO A 262 51.64 -13.31 -30.95
C PRO A 262 51.72 -14.25 -32.16
N THR A 263 51.78 -13.68 -33.36
CA THR A 263 51.90 -14.39 -34.65
C THR A 263 53.03 -13.80 -35.50
N THR A 264 53.46 -14.51 -36.54
CA THR A 264 54.65 -14.17 -37.31
C THR A 264 54.61 -12.77 -37.92
N MET A 265 55.66 -11.99 -37.70
CA MET A 265 55.82 -10.66 -38.27
C MET A 265 56.47 -10.77 -39.65
N TRP A 266 55.75 -10.42 -40.72
CA TRP A 266 56.31 -10.30 -42.06
C TRP A 266 57.13 -9.00 -42.20
N LEU A 267 58.27 -9.08 -42.88
CA LEU A 267 59.25 -8.00 -42.98
C LEU A 267 59.50 -7.64 -44.46
N LYS A 268 59.50 -6.34 -44.80
CA LYS A 268 59.71 -5.83 -46.16
C LYS A 268 61.02 -5.02 -46.25
N TYR A 269 62.03 -5.58 -46.93
CA TYR A 269 63.37 -4.99 -47.01
C TYR A 269 63.65 -4.15 -48.27
N GLY A 270 62.77 -4.23 -49.28
CA GLY A 270 62.92 -3.59 -50.60
C GLY A 270 62.49 -4.56 -51.72
N GLU A 271 62.41 -4.06 -52.95
CA GLU A 271 61.88 -4.83 -54.09
C GLU A 271 62.90 -5.88 -54.59
N TYR A 272 64.18 -5.50 -54.70
CA TYR A 272 65.27 -6.35 -55.20
C TYR A 272 66.03 -7.13 -54.11
N LYS A 273 65.37 -7.47 -52.99
CA LYS A 273 65.99 -8.17 -51.84
C LYS A 273 65.30 -9.49 -51.49
N SER A 274 65.08 -10.33 -52.50
CA SER A 274 64.49 -11.68 -52.38
C SER A 274 65.31 -12.65 -51.50
N TRP A 275 66.57 -12.34 -51.21
CA TRP A 275 67.45 -13.12 -50.35
C TRP A 275 67.39 -12.73 -48.86
N ALA A 276 66.67 -11.66 -48.49
CA ALA A 276 66.56 -11.22 -47.10
C ALA A 276 65.53 -12.06 -46.32
N PRO A 277 65.70 -12.32 -45.00
CA PRO A 277 64.73 -13.06 -44.19
C PRO A 277 63.35 -12.36 -44.11
N SER A 278 62.37 -12.88 -44.86
CA SER A 278 61.06 -12.22 -45.06
C SER A 278 60.12 -12.23 -43.85
N PHE A 279 60.45 -12.91 -42.75
CA PHE A 279 59.63 -12.97 -41.55
C PHE A 279 60.45 -13.15 -40.26
N LYS A 280 59.82 -12.86 -39.12
CA LYS A 280 60.34 -13.07 -37.77
C LYS A 280 59.28 -13.76 -36.90
N GLU A 281 59.68 -14.82 -36.22
CA GLU A 281 58.79 -15.73 -35.47
C GLU A 281 59.22 -15.95 -34.00
N ASN A 282 60.06 -15.05 -33.45
CA ASN A 282 60.43 -15.07 -32.04
C ASN A 282 59.20 -14.95 -31.13
N GLY A 283 58.83 -16.04 -30.43
CA GLY A 283 57.77 -16.04 -29.43
C GLY A 283 56.34 -16.09 -30.00
N THR A 284 56.15 -16.63 -31.21
CA THR A 284 54.81 -16.79 -31.81
C THR A 284 54.14 -18.10 -31.39
N VAL A 285 52.81 -18.11 -31.34
CA VAL A 285 52.01 -19.31 -31.02
C VAL A 285 51.82 -20.23 -32.23
N ILE A 286 51.95 -19.67 -33.43
CA ILE A 286 51.86 -20.39 -34.71
C ILE A 286 52.99 -19.97 -35.66
N ASP A 287 53.27 -20.86 -36.60
CA ASP A 287 54.25 -20.75 -37.68
C ASP A 287 53.81 -19.82 -38.82
N SER A 288 54.77 -19.42 -39.66
CA SER A 288 54.54 -18.53 -40.80
C SER A 288 53.65 -19.15 -41.87
N THR A 289 53.72 -20.46 -42.07
CA THR A 289 52.89 -21.21 -43.03
C THR A 289 51.43 -21.24 -42.60
N THR A 290 51.09 -21.72 -41.40
CA THR A 290 49.69 -21.71 -40.90
C THR A 290 49.16 -20.28 -40.77
N ARG A 291 49.98 -19.32 -40.32
CA ARG A 291 49.57 -17.91 -40.25
C ARG A 291 49.27 -17.31 -41.63
N GLY A 292 50.00 -17.75 -42.66
CA GLY A 292 49.79 -17.42 -44.07
C GLY A 292 48.53 -18.05 -44.65
N ILE A 293 48.25 -19.34 -44.35
CA ILE A 293 47.00 -20.02 -44.74
C ILE A 293 45.79 -19.28 -44.14
N ILE A 294 45.82 -18.99 -42.84
CA ILE A 294 44.75 -18.22 -42.16
C ILE A 294 44.53 -16.84 -42.79
N TRP A 295 45.59 -16.20 -43.31
CA TRP A 295 45.46 -14.93 -44.05
C TRP A 295 44.89 -15.13 -45.47
N LEU A 296 45.34 -16.15 -46.19
CA LEU A 296 44.85 -16.48 -47.53
C LEU A 296 43.35 -16.82 -47.50
N GLU A 297 42.91 -17.65 -46.55
CA GLU A 297 41.52 -18.03 -46.38
C GLU A 297 40.62 -16.85 -46.00
N ARG A 298 41.02 -16.03 -45.02
CA ARG A 298 40.17 -14.95 -44.48
C ARG A 298 40.27 -13.62 -45.22
N VAL A 299 41.34 -13.38 -45.97
CA VAL A 299 41.62 -12.09 -46.62
C VAL A 299 41.92 -12.30 -48.10
N GLY A 300 42.89 -13.16 -48.44
CA GLY A 300 43.34 -13.34 -49.82
C GLY A 300 42.24 -13.80 -50.78
N TYR A 301 41.49 -14.85 -50.43
CA TYR A 301 40.36 -15.31 -51.24
C TYR A 301 39.21 -14.30 -51.27
N VAL A 302 38.92 -13.61 -50.17
CA VAL A 302 37.88 -12.56 -50.11
C VAL A 302 38.22 -11.42 -51.07
N GLU A 303 39.47 -10.98 -51.10
CA GLU A 303 39.95 -9.93 -52.02
C GLU A 303 39.96 -10.41 -53.48
N MET A 304 40.31 -11.68 -53.73
CA MET A 304 40.23 -12.30 -55.07
C MET A 304 38.78 -12.39 -55.59
N TYR A 305 37.83 -12.81 -54.75
CA TYR A 305 36.41 -12.82 -55.10
C TYR A 305 35.91 -11.41 -55.41
N ARG A 306 36.23 -10.43 -54.57
CA ARG A 306 35.84 -9.03 -54.79
C ARG A 306 36.39 -8.49 -56.13
N LYS A 307 37.66 -8.78 -56.45
CA LYS A 307 38.27 -8.41 -57.74
C LYS A 307 37.65 -9.14 -58.93
N MET A 308 37.23 -10.40 -58.79
CA MET A 308 36.48 -11.10 -59.83
C MET A 308 35.07 -10.52 -60.05
N GLU A 309 34.43 -10.03 -59.00
CA GLU A 309 33.12 -9.38 -59.04
C GLU A 309 33.20 -7.98 -59.69
N GLU A 310 34.18 -7.15 -59.28
CA GLU A 310 34.59 -5.91 -59.95
C GLU A 310 34.90 -6.14 -61.45
N SER A 311 35.58 -7.25 -61.77
CA SER A 311 35.93 -7.65 -63.15
C SER A 311 34.78 -8.26 -63.96
N ARG A 312 33.66 -8.63 -63.32
CA ARG A 312 32.43 -9.08 -63.98
C ARG A 312 31.53 -7.89 -64.28
N ASN A 313 31.34 -7.00 -63.30
CA ASN A 313 30.51 -5.80 -63.48
C ASN A 313 31.09 -4.87 -64.56
N SER A 314 32.42 -4.70 -64.60
CA SER A 314 33.08 -3.93 -65.68
C SER A 314 32.95 -4.57 -67.08
N LYS A 315 32.75 -5.89 -67.18
CA LYS A 315 32.49 -6.58 -68.45
C LYS A 315 31.02 -6.50 -68.88
N SER A 316 30.08 -6.52 -67.92
CA SER A 316 28.64 -6.41 -68.20
C SER A 316 28.27 -5.09 -68.89
N ILE A 317 28.95 -3.99 -68.53
CA ILE A 317 28.70 -2.67 -69.12
C ILE A 317 29.17 -2.59 -70.58
N HIS A 318 30.18 -3.39 -70.96
CA HIS A 318 30.77 -3.30 -72.29
C HIS A 318 30.06 -4.14 -73.37
N SER A 319 29.12 -5.01 -72.97
CA SER A 319 28.42 -5.92 -73.88
C SER A 319 27.12 -5.38 -74.51
N GLU A 320 26.51 -4.33 -73.96
CA GLU A 320 25.18 -3.86 -74.41
C GLU A 320 25.23 -2.72 -75.46
N VAL A 321 26.41 -2.14 -75.72
CA VAL A 321 26.54 -0.92 -76.54
C VAL A 321 26.67 -1.20 -78.06
N ASN A 322 27.08 -2.41 -78.46
CA ASN A 322 27.57 -2.68 -79.83
C ASN A 322 26.51 -3.23 -80.83
N VAL A 323 25.21 -3.03 -80.61
CA VAL A 323 24.13 -3.64 -81.45
C VAL A 323 23.07 -2.65 -81.94
N ALA A 324 23.03 -1.41 -81.42
CA ALA A 324 21.87 -0.52 -81.59
C ALA A 324 22.21 0.89 -82.11
N GLU A 325 23.08 1.01 -83.13
CA GLU A 325 23.32 2.30 -83.79
C GLU A 325 23.51 2.15 -85.31
N ASN A 326 22.39 2.09 -86.04
CA ASN A 326 22.29 2.48 -87.45
C ASN A 326 20.81 2.76 -87.82
N ASP A 327 20.65 3.61 -88.84
CA ASP A 327 19.41 3.99 -89.54
C ASP A 327 18.31 4.80 -88.80
N GLU A 328 18.37 6.11 -89.08
CA GLU A 328 17.24 6.97 -89.48
C GLU A 328 16.26 7.54 -88.42
N LYS A 329 16.67 8.70 -87.87
CA LYS A 329 15.96 9.99 -88.00
C LYS A 329 14.44 9.98 -88.25
N LYS A 330 13.67 10.63 -87.35
CA LYS A 330 12.91 11.85 -87.70
C LYS A 330 12.25 12.58 -86.52
N ASN A 331 12.02 13.88 -86.76
CA ASN A 331 11.06 14.80 -86.13
C ASN A 331 11.26 15.21 -84.65
N ASN A 332 11.98 16.33 -84.48
CA ASN A 332 11.43 17.64 -84.10
C ASN A 332 10.40 17.82 -82.95
N ASP A 333 10.73 18.83 -82.13
CA ASP A 333 9.89 19.91 -81.58
C ASP A 333 9.03 19.70 -80.31
N ASP A 334 9.62 20.19 -79.20
CA ASP A 334 9.08 21.22 -78.30
C ASP A 334 8.33 20.93 -76.99
N LEU A 335 8.50 21.90 -76.08
CA LEU A 335 7.72 22.27 -74.86
C LEU A 335 7.99 21.56 -73.51
N GLU A 336 9.08 22.00 -72.88
CA GLU A 336 9.14 22.67 -71.56
C GLU A 336 8.68 22.04 -70.21
N LYS A 337 9.57 22.18 -69.19
CA LYS A 337 9.30 22.52 -67.75
C LYS A 337 8.60 21.46 -66.87
N VAL A 338 8.82 21.33 -65.53
CA VAL A 338 9.79 21.82 -64.50
C VAL A 338 9.65 20.84 -63.29
N SER A 339 10.48 20.69 -62.25
CA SER A 339 11.71 21.33 -61.70
C SER A 339 12.82 20.24 -61.49
N GLU A 340 13.92 20.28 -60.72
CA GLU A 340 14.43 20.96 -59.49
C GLU A 340 13.70 20.61 -58.16
N GLU A 341 14.30 20.61 -56.96
CA GLU A 341 15.60 21.12 -56.45
C GLU A 341 16.43 20.03 -55.72
N LYS A 342 17.74 19.90 -56.00
CA LYS A 342 18.94 20.50 -55.35
C LYS A 342 19.12 20.10 -53.86
N THR A 343 20.17 19.40 -53.38
CA THR A 343 21.64 19.40 -53.61
C THR A 343 22.43 20.25 -52.59
N ASP A 344 23.55 19.69 -52.10
CA ASP A 344 24.46 20.26 -51.10
C ASP A 344 25.14 21.57 -51.52
N GLN A 345 25.70 22.30 -50.52
CA GLN A 345 27.05 22.85 -50.67
C GLN A 345 27.78 23.20 -49.36
N GLN A 346 29.06 23.56 -49.50
CA GLN A 346 30.07 23.54 -48.45
C GLN A 346 30.91 24.84 -48.43
N MET A 347 31.46 25.18 -47.25
CA MET A 347 32.47 26.23 -46.98
C MET A 347 32.07 27.71 -47.14
N GLN A 348 32.38 28.50 -46.11
CA GLN A 348 33.50 29.46 -46.18
C GLN A 348 34.07 29.78 -44.78
N LYS A 349 35.16 30.56 -44.73
CA LYS A 349 36.00 30.82 -43.54
C LYS A 349 35.86 32.25 -43.03
N LEU A 350 36.03 32.47 -41.72
CA LEU A 350 36.93 33.44 -41.04
C LEU A 350 36.39 33.98 -39.69
N ASN A 351 37.34 34.38 -38.86
CA ASN A 351 37.37 35.22 -37.63
C ASN A 351 36.11 36.04 -37.24
N GLY A 352 35.88 36.38 -35.95
CA GLY A 352 36.63 36.07 -34.72
C GLY A 352 36.43 37.13 -33.61
N GLU A 353 36.54 36.69 -32.35
CA GLU A 353 36.58 37.46 -31.08
C GLU A 353 35.35 38.29 -30.61
N ASN A 354 35.24 38.38 -29.26
CA ASN A 354 34.36 39.25 -28.44
C ASN A 354 32.82 39.04 -28.52
N GLY A 355 32.04 39.27 -27.44
CA GLY A 355 32.46 39.44 -26.05
C GLY A 355 31.42 40.10 -25.10
N LYS A 356 30.89 39.32 -24.14
CA LYS A 356 30.13 39.73 -22.92
C LYS A 356 28.74 40.39 -23.07
N SER A 357 27.98 40.22 -21.98
CA SER A 357 26.72 40.92 -21.59
C SER A 357 25.49 40.75 -22.51
N GLY A 358 24.26 40.82 -22.00
CA GLY A 358 23.85 40.88 -20.59
C GLY A 358 22.70 41.86 -20.33
N SER A 359 21.76 41.44 -19.47
CA SER A 359 20.49 42.10 -19.12
C SER A 359 19.46 42.25 -20.24
N THR A 360 18.20 42.65 -20.00
CA THR A 360 17.09 42.29 -19.07
C THR A 360 15.93 43.23 -19.48
N GLU A 361 14.70 42.95 -19.05
CA GLU A 361 13.54 43.88 -19.09
C GLU A 361 12.88 44.15 -20.46
N SER A 362 11.62 44.59 -20.54
CA SER A 362 10.39 44.35 -19.74
C SER A 362 9.27 45.14 -20.42
N LYS A 363 8.10 44.54 -20.69
CA LYS A 363 6.86 45.31 -20.88
C LYS A 363 5.65 44.60 -20.27
N LYS A 364 5.20 45.12 -19.13
CA LYS A 364 3.79 45.04 -18.70
C LYS A 364 2.97 46.09 -19.45
N GLN A 365 1.67 45.84 -19.59
CA GLN A 365 0.66 46.89 -19.46
C GLN A 365 -0.65 46.29 -18.92
N GLU A 366 -1.41 47.08 -18.16
CA GLU A 366 -2.56 46.66 -17.35
C GLU A 366 -3.76 47.58 -17.65
N PHE A 367 -4.98 47.03 -17.76
CA PHE A 367 -6.31 47.67 -17.54
C PHE A 367 -7.33 46.49 -17.55
N VAL A 368 -8.13 46.12 -16.54
CA VAL A 368 -8.95 46.79 -15.49
C VAL A 368 -10.42 46.98 -15.91
N ASN A 369 -11.32 46.35 -15.13
CA ASN A 369 -12.80 46.41 -15.12
C ASN A 369 -13.56 45.99 -16.41
N GLY A 370 -14.70 45.29 -16.34
CA GLY A 370 -15.41 44.73 -15.18
C GLY A 370 -16.93 44.96 -15.22
N LYS A 371 -17.68 43.98 -15.75
CA LYS A 371 -19.09 43.65 -15.45
C LYS A 371 -19.49 42.39 -16.24
N GLY A 372 -20.44 41.61 -15.75
CA GLY A 372 -20.85 40.35 -16.38
C GLY A 372 -22.33 40.33 -16.78
N ALA A 373 -22.63 39.60 -17.86
CA ALA A 373 -23.94 39.04 -18.14
C ALA A 373 -23.77 37.77 -18.99
N VAL A 374 -24.39 36.70 -18.49
CA VAL A 374 -25.09 35.62 -19.22
C VAL A 374 -25.22 35.80 -20.74
N ASP A 375 -24.76 34.84 -21.55
CA ASP A 375 -25.68 34.01 -22.37
C ASP A 375 -25.02 32.83 -23.15
N ASN A 376 -25.82 31.76 -23.27
CA ASN A 376 -25.95 30.69 -24.27
C ASN A 376 -24.74 30.10 -25.05
N ASP A 377 -24.66 28.76 -24.99
CA ASP A 377 -23.98 27.91 -25.98
C ASP A 377 -24.62 28.03 -27.38
N VAL A 378 -23.79 28.02 -28.44
CA VAL A 378 -24.23 27.89 -29.83
C VAL A 378 -23.73 26.58 -30.42
N ALA A 379 -24.64 25.64 -30.66
CA ALA A 379 -24.32 24.37 -31.31
C ALA A 379 -24.03 24.56 -32.81
N THR A 380 -22.92 24.00 -33.29
CA THR A 380 -22.55 24.02 -34.73
C THR A 380 -23.14 22.80 -35.44
N SER A 381 -23.79 23.00 -36.59
CA SER A 381 -24.50 21.98 -37.36
C SER A 381 -23.87 21.67 -38.73
N ILE A 382 -23.88 20.40 -39.14
CA ILE A 382 -23.60 19.92 -40.51
C ILE A 382 -24.33 18.56 -40.77
N PRO A 383 -24.46 18.09 -42.05
CA PRO A 383 -25.65 17.50 -42.69
C PRO A 383 -26.52 16.38 -42.12
N ALA A 384 -27.78 16.31 -42.58
CA ALA A 384 -28.50 15.06 -42.78
C ALA A 384 -28.99 14.92 -44.24
N SER A 385 -28.72 13.76 -44.87
CA SER A 385 -29.56 13.07 -45.86
C SER A 385 -28.97 11.68 -46.17
N GLU A 386 -29.69 10.64 -46.59
CA GLU A 386 -31.12 10.29 -46.46
C GLU A 386 -31.26 8.77 -46.73
N ALA A 387 -31.93 8.00 -45.86
CA ALA A 387 -32.47 6.65 -46.13
C ALA A 387 -33.20 6.10 -44.87
N ALA A 388 -34.44 6.52 -44.66
CA ALA A 388 -35.38 5.92 -43.70
C ALA A 388 -36.21 4.82 -44.41
N PRO A 389 -37.17 4.10 -43.76
CA PRO A 389 -37.62 4.21 -42.37
C PRO A 389 -37.83 2.87 -41.62
N ASP A 390 -38.05 2.96 -40.31
CA ASP A 390 -39.30 2.42 -39.72
C ASP A 390 -39.67 3.13 -38.39
N GLY A 391 -40.95 3.09 -38.03
CA GLY A 391 -41.48 3.11 -36.65
C GLY A 391 -41.06 4.22 -35.69
N ASN A 392 -41.89 5.28 -35.61
CA ASN A 392 -41.96 6.25 -34.50
C ASN A 392 -41.51 5.72 -33.12
N LYS A 393 -40.45 6.30 -32.56
CA LYS A 393 -40.30 6.45 -31.10
C LYS A 393 -39.96 7.88 -30.73
N VAL A 394 -40.88 8.52 -30.03
CA VAL A 394 -40.62 9.77 -29.31
C VAL A 394 -39.52 9.48 -28.28
N SER A 395 -38.49 10.32 -28.24
CA SER A 395 -37.45 10.24 -27.22
C SER A 395 -38.01 10.66 -25.86
N GLU A 396 -38.52 9.70 -25.10
CA GLU A 396 -38.95 9.90 -23.72
C GLU A 396 -37.79 10.50 -22.89
N PRO A 397 -38.07 11.44 -21.96
CA PRO A 397 -37.04 11.96 -21.08
C PRO A 397 -36.46 10.81 -20.24
N LEU A 398 -35.15 10.61 -20.31
CA LEU A 398 -34.45 9.48 -19.70
C LEU A 398 -34.69 9.45 -18.18
N LEU A 399 -35.54 8.53 -17.73
CA LEU A 399 -35.91 8.37 -16.32
C LEU A 399 -34.72 7.86 -15.51
N ILE A 400 -33.98 8.78 -14.87
CA ILE A 400 -32.82 8.45 -14.03
C ILE A 400 -33.31 7.73 -12.76
N LYS A 401 -32.98 6.43 -12.66
CA LYS A 401 -33.23 5.62 -11.45
C LYS A 401 -32.04 5.73 -10.50
N LEU A 402 -32.26 6.17 -9.28
CA LEU A 402 -31.20 6.35 -8.27
C LEU A 402 -30.57 5.01 -7.85
N GLU A 403 -31.35 3.93 -7.81
CA GLU A 403 -30.89 2.54 -7.57
C GLU A 403 -29.79 2.16 -8.58
N ASN A 404 -30.07 2.33 -9.88
CA ASN A 404 -29.14 2.06 -10.97
C ASN A 404 -27.87 2.92 -10.92
N LEU A 405 -27.91 4.09 -10.28
CA LEU A 405 -26.77 4.99 -10.13
C LEU A 405 -25.89 4.57 -8.93
N LEU A 406 -26.50 4.09 -7.85
CA LEU A 406 -25.80 3.61 -6.65
C LEU A 406 -25.09 2.27 -6.90
N ASP A 407 -25.75 1.34 -7.59
CA ASP A 407 -25.21 0.00 -7.91
C ASP A 407 -24.35 -0.03 -9.19
N TRP A 408 -24.07 1.13 -9.79
CA TRP A 408 -23.28 1.20 -11.01
C TRP A 408 -21.80 0.88 -10.75
N SER A 409 -21.24 -0.04 -11.54
CA SER A 409 -19.79 -0.25 -11.60
C SER A 409 -19.28 -0.31 -13.04
N PRO A 410 -18.00 0.06 -13.30
CA PRO A 410 -17.37 -0.14 -14.61
C PRO A 410 -17.33 -1.59 -15.10
N GLY A 411 -17.60 -2.56 -14.21
CA GLY A 411 -17.72 -3.98 -14.52
C GLY A 411 -19.12 -4.44 -14.93
N ASN A 412 -20.11 -3.54 -15.09
CA ASN A 412 -21.50 -3.93 -15.37
C ASN A 412 -21.83 -4.02 -16.88
N TYR A 413 -20.95 -3.54 -17.79
CA TYR A 413 -21.17 -3.55 -19.24
C TYR A 413 -20.87 -4.93 -19.86
N ILE A 414 -21.91 -5.74 -20.12
CA ILE A 414 -21.79 -7.10 -20.69
C ILE A 414 -21.68 -7.02 -22.21
N ASP A 415 -20.73 -7.77 -22.78
CA ASP A 415 -20.59 -7.97 -24.24
C ASP A 415 -21.34 -9.25 -24.66
N ASP A 416 -21.96 -9.28 -25.86
CA ASP A 416 -22.82 -10.42 -26.29
C ASP A 416 -22.08 -11.77 -26.43
N ASP A 417 -20.77 -11.75 -26.74
CA ASP A 417 -19.92 -12.94 -26.80
C ASP A 417 -19.77 -13.64 -25.43
N GLU A 418 -19.92 -12.93 -24.30
CA GLU A 418 -20.01 -13.56 -22.98
C GLU A 418 -21.27 -14.42 -22.86
N ILE A 419 -22.38 -13.96 -23.45
CA ILE A 419 -23.67 -14.64 -23.42
C ILE A 419 -23.64 -15.86 -24.35
N GLU A 420 -23.02 -15.74 -25.53
CA GLU A 420 -22.86 -16.86 -26.48
C GLU A 420 -21.93 -17.95 -25.93
N HIS A 421 -20.72 -17.60 -25.47
CA HIS A 421 -19.79 -18.59 -24.91
C HIS A 421 -20.32 -19.25 -23.63
N LEU A 422 -21.11 -18.54 -22.80
CA LEU A 422 -21.73 -19.15 -21.62
C LEU A 422 -22.89 -20.10 -21.99
N LYS A 423 -23.71 -19.77 -23.00
CA LYS A 423 -24.74 -20.69 -23.55
C LYS A 423 -24.12 -21.94 -24.20
N ASN A 424 -23.02 -21.76 -24.93
CA ASN A 424 -22.32 -22.83 -25.64
C ASN A 424 -21.38 -23.66 -24.75
N GLY A 425 -21.17 -23.23 -23.49
CA GLY A 425 -20.31 -23.90 -22.51
C GLY A 425 -18.82 -23.57 -22.61
N THR A 426 -18.32 -23.02 -23.72
CA THR A 426 -16.90 -22.72 -24.01
C THR A 426 -16.39 -21.42 -23.36
N HIS A 427 -16.77 -21.19 -22.11
CA HIS A 427 -16.42 -19.98 -21.35
C HIS A 427 -14.94 -19.94 -20.92
N ASP A 428 -14.31 -21.10 -20.77
CA ASP A 428 -12.90 -21.27 -20.44
C ASP A 428 -11.96 -20.92 -21.62
N GLU A 429 -12.38 -21.22 -22.85
CA GLU A 429 -11.73 -20.75 -24.08
C GLU A 429 -11.75 -19.23 -24.17
N LEU A 430 -12.91 -18.59 -23.94
CA LEU A 430 -13.05 -17.13 -23.94
C LEU A 430 -12.20 -16.46 -22.85
N VAL A 431 -12.17 -17.02 -21.64
CA VAL A 431 -11.27 -16.55 -20.56
C VAL A 431 -9.81 -16.69 -20.96
N SER A 432 -9.41 -17.83 -21.54
CA SER A 432 -8.04 -18.10 -21.97
C SER A 432 -7.58 -17.16 -23.09
N ALA A 433 -8.40 -16.96 -24.11
CA ALA A 433 -8.16 -16.01 -25.19
C ALA A 433 -8.05 -14.56 -24.66
N THR A 434 -8.94 -14.17 -23.74
CA THR A 434 -8.94 -12.82 -23.16
C THR A 434 -7.72 -12.58 -22.26
N LEU A 435 -7.30 -13.57 -21.47
CA LEU A 435 -6.05 -13.53 -20.69
C LEU A 435 -4.81 -13.42 -21.61
N LEU A 436 -4.80 -14.09 -22.76
CA LEU A 436 -3.76 -13.93 -23.78
C LEU A 436 -3.81 -12.54 -24.43
N LYS A 437 -4.98 -11.95 -24.67
CA LYS A 437 -5.14 -10.55 -25.13
C LYS A 437 -4.56 -9.57 -24.10
N ILE A 438 -4.91 -9.70 -22.81
CA ILE A 438 -4.34 -8.90 -21.71
C ILE A 438 -2.81 -9.05 -21.66
N LYS A 439 -2.28 -10.28 -21.78
CA LYS A 439 -0.82 -10.54 -21.80
C LYS A 439 -0.11 -9.86 -22.99
N LYS A 440 -0.75 -9.81 -24.17
CA LYS A 440 -0.25 -9.07 -25.36
C LYS A 440 -0.28 -7.55 -25.11
N LEU A 441 -1.41 -7.00 -24.65
CA LEU A 441 -1.55 -5.57 -24.33
C LEU A 441 -0.55 -5.12 -23.27
N ARG A 442 -0.37 -5.88 -22.18
CA ARG A 442 0.60 -5.58 -21.13
C ARG A 442 2.05 -5.58 -21.63
N LYS A 443 2.41 -6.48 -22.56
CA LYS A 443 3.74 -6.46 -23.22
C LYS A 443 3.92 -5.16 -24.01
N LEU A 444 2.95 -4.79 -24.85
CA LEU A 444 2.99 -3.55 -25.64
C LEU A 444 3.09 -2.30 -24.74
N ARG A 445 2.34 -2.27 -23.64
CA ARG A 445 2.38 -1.20 -22.62
C ARG A 445 3.78 -1.04 -22.02
N ILE A 446 4.42 -2.14 -21.60
CA ILE A 446 5.79 -2.14 -21.07
C ILE A 446 6.80 -1.70 -22.13
N SER A 447 6.75 -2.24 -23.35
CA SER A 447 7.64 -1.85 -24.45
C SER A 447 7.54 -0.37 -24.82
N ARG A 448 6.35 0.22 -24.70
CA ARG A 448 6.10 1.67 -24.92
C ARG A 448 6.37 2.54 -23.68
N LYS A 449 6.86 1.97 -22.57
CA LYS A 449 7.11 2.65 -21.28
C LYS A 449 5.87 3.36 -20.68
N ILE A 450 4.66 2.94 -21.03
CA ILE A 450 3.42 3.54 -20.53
C ILE A 450 3.04 2.91 -19.18
N SER A 451 2.82 3.73 -18.15
CA SER A 451 2.45 3.21 -16.82
C SER A 451 0.98 2.79 -16.73
N LYS A 452 0.04 3.68 -17.09
CA LYS A 452 -1.41 3.43 -16.98
C LYS A 452 -1.89 2.37 -18.00
N PRO A 453 -2.78 1.42 -17.61
CA PRO A 453 -3.39 0.47 -18.55
C PRO A 453 -4.33 1.16 -19.55
N SER A 454 -4.58 0.51 -20.69
CA SER A 454 -5.56 1.01 -21.68
C SER A 454 -7.00 0.67 -21.28
N LEU A 455 -7.98 1.39 -21.84
CA LEU A 455 -9.40 1.10 -21.63
C LEU A 455 -9.76 -0.33 -22.07
N GLU A 456 -9.14 -0.84 -23.14
CA GLU A 456 -9.28 -2.25 -23.55
C GLU A 456 -8.73 -3.25 -22.52
N GLU A 457 -7.56 -2.96 -21.93
CA GLU A 457 -6.96 -3.81 -20.88
C GLU A 457 -7.85 -3.85 -19.63
N ILE A 458 -8.49 -2.72 -19.31
CA ILE A 458 -9.46 -2.59 -18.20
C ILE A 458 -10.77 -3.34 -18.51
N LYS A 459 -11.37 -3.14 -19.70
CA LYS A 459 -12.58 -3.89 -20.13
C LYS A 459 -12.34 -5.40 -20.10
N ALA A 460 -11.24 -5.86 -20.71
CA ALA A 460 -10.87 -7.27 -20.73
C ALA A 460 -10.65 -7.86 -19.32
N TYR A 461 -10.11 -7.08 -18.38
CA TYR A 461 -9.99 -7.49 -16.98
C TYR A 461 -11.36 -7.68 -16.30
N TYR A 462 -12.29 -6.73 -16.45
CA TYR A 462 -13.63 -6.86 -15.87
C TYR A 462 -14.43 -8.02 -16.48
N LYS A 463 -14.31 -8.21 -17.80
CA LYS A 463 -14.85 -9.36 -18.55
C LYS A 463 -14.43 -10.71 -17.97
N VAL A 464 -13.12 -10.94 -17.81
CA VAL A 464 -12.61 -12.18 -17.17
C VAL A 464 -13.07 -12.30 -15.71
N ARG A 465 -13.11 -11.18 -14.96
CA ARG A 465 -13.61 -11.19 -13.56
C ARG A 465 -15.08 -11.57 -13.47
N ARG A 466 -15.94 -11.14 -14.41
CA ARG A 466 -17.34 -11.56 -14.49
C ARG A 466 -17.49 -13.03 -14.84
N LEU A 467 -16.88 -13.48 -15.94
CA LEU A 467 -17.01 -14.87 -16.40
C LEU A 467 -16.63 -15.85 -15.28
N LEU A 468 -15.54 -15.59 -14.57
CA LEU A 468 -15.15 -16.37 -13.40
C LEU A 468 -16.15 -16.24 -12.22
N LYS A 469 -16.68 -15.05 -11.94
CA LYS A 469 -17.72 -14.85 -10.89
C LYS A 469 -18.99 -15.66 -11.19
N GLU A 470 -19.51 -15.61 -12.42
CA GLU A 470 -20.78 -16.27 -12.74
C GLU A 470 -20.63 -17.81 -12.79
N VAL A 471 -19.49 -18.33 -13.27
CA VAL A 471 -19.15 -19.77 -13.21
C VAL A 471 -19.08 -20.28 -11.76
N LEU A 472 -18.57 -19.45 -10.83
CA LEU A 472 -18.57 -19.75 -9.39
C LEU A 472 -19.98 -19.71 -8.78
N LEU A 473 -20.80 -18.71 -9.12
CA LEU A 473 -22.18 -18.60 -8.63
C LEU A 473 -23.08 -19.72 -9.17
N ALA A 474 -22.88 -20.12 -10.42
CA ALA A 474 -23.52 -21.28 -11.05
C ALA A 474 -22.99 -22.64 -10.53
N LYS A 475 -21.98 -22.64 -9.64
CA LYS A 475 -21.38 -23.83 -9.01
C LYS A 475 -20.88 -24.90 -10.01
N GLN A 476 -20.47 -24.48 -11.21
CA GLN A 476 -19.99 -25.40 -12.25
C GLN A 476 -18.63 -26.06 -11.90
N THR A 477 -17.88 -25.49 -10.95
CA THR A 477 -16.58 -26.00 -10.49
C THR A 477 -16.69 -26.89 -9.26
N ARG A 478 -16.16 -28.14 -9.34
CA ARG A 478 -16.19 -29.13 -8.24
C ARG A 478 -15.36 -28.73 -6.99
N SER A 479 -14.30 -27.95 -7.14
CA SER A 479 -13.41 -27.56 -6.03
C SER A 479 -12.67 -26.26 -6.34
N LEU A 480 -12.32 -25.51 -5.29
CA LEU A 480 -11.69 -24.19 -5.39
C LEU A 480 -10.38 -24.12 -4.59
N PRO A 481 -9.25 -23.72 -5.20
CA PRO A 481 -7.96 -23.67 -4.51
C PRO A 481 -7.84 -22.40 -3.64
N MET A 482 -8.24 -22.50 -2.38
CA MET A 482 -8.24 -21.40 -1.39
C MET A 482 -6.82 -20.98 -0.91
N LYS A 483 -5.95 -20.58 -1.84
CA LYS A 483 -4.56 -20.16 -1.60
C LYS A 483 -4.47 -18.67 -1.25
N HIS A 484 -5.05 -18.29 -0.11
CA HIS A 484 -5.06 -16.90 0.37
C HIS A 484 -3.87 -16.60 1.30
N CYS A 485 -3.38 -15.36 1.29
CA CYS A 485 -2.48 -14.89 2.33
C CYS A 485 -3.24 -14.79 3.66
N ARG A 486 -2.63 -15.23 4.78
CA ARG A 486 -3.25 -15.18 6.12
C ARG A 486 -3.20 -13.78 6.76
N SER A 487 -2.54 -12.82 6.12
CA SER A 487 -2.43 -11.43 6.55
C SER A 487 -2.74 -10.48 5.40
N PHE A 488 -3.24 -9.30 5.74
CA PHE A 488 -3.53 -8.20 4.82
C PHE A 488 -2.99 -6.89 5.42
N PRO A 489 -2.61 -5.89 4.61
CA PRO A 489 -2.13 -4.61 5.11
C PRO A 489 -3.27 -3.81 5.74
N VAL A 490 -3.01 -3.20 6.90
CA VAL A 490 -3.92 -2.32 7.64
C VAL A 490 -3.12 -1.08 8.09
N LEU A 491 -3.78 0.07 8.18
CA LEU A 491 -3.17 1.26 8.77
C LEU A 491 -2.98 1.06 10.29
N GLN A 492 -1.88 1.59 10.82
CA GLN A 492 -1.56 1.56 12.25
C GLN A 492 -1.48 2.99 12.77
N ALA A 493 -1.96 3.23 14.00
CA ALA A 493 -1.83 4.52 14.67
C ALA A 493 -0.36 4.92 14.82
N ASN A 494 -0.04 6.13 14.37
CA ASN A 494 1.25 6.79 14.58
C ASN A 494 1.12 7.79 15.73
N TYR A 495 2.21 8.04 16.46
CA TYR A 495 2.27 9.05 17.52
C TYR A 495 3.68 9.59 17.66
N ASN A 496 3.80 10.86 18.06
CA ASN A 496 5.10 11.52 18.21
C ASN A 496 5.75 11.19 19.57
N GLY A 497 7.08 11.29 19.63
CA GLY A 497 7.82 11.13 20.88
C GLY A 497 7.54 12.28 21.87
N SER A 498 7.28 11.94 23.13
CA SER A 498 6.97 12.91 24.19
C SER A 498 8.19 13.66 24.74
N ILE A 499 9.42 13.22 24.42
CA ILE A 499 10.66 13.88 24.86
C ILE A 499 10.92 15.10 23.98
N PRO A 500 11.05 16.33 24.54
CA PRO A 500 11.23 17.54 23.75
C PRO A 500 12.61 17.59 23.06
N VAL A 501 12.64 18.15 21.84
CA VAL A 501 13.87 18.24 21.04
C VAL A 501 14.83 19.29 21.59
N VAL A 502 15.98 18.85 22.11
CA VAL A 502 17.07 19.73 22.58
C VAL A 502 17.72 20.44 21.39
N ARG A 503 17.34 21.69 21.14
CA ARG A 503 17.93 22.54 20.08
C ARG A 503 19.18 23.24 20.60
N VAL A 504 20.35 22.64 20.37
CA VAL A 504 21.65 23.29 20.64
C VAL A 504 21.80 24.52 19.76
N GLN A 505 21.65 25.73 20.33
CA GLN A 505 21.96 26.95 19.60
C GLN A 505 23.48 27.04 19.38
N PRO A 506 23.97 27.10 18.13
CA PRO A 506 25.40 27.25 17.87
C PRO A 506 25.83 28.66 18.27
N THR A 507 26.39 28.80 19.47
CA THR A 507 26.98 30.06 19.96
C THR A 507 28.21 30.40 19.13
N ARG A 508 27.97 31.04 17.99
CA ARG A 508 28.95 31.36 16.94
C ARG A 508 29.89 32.45 17.44
N LYS A 509 30.81 32.08 18.34
CA LYS A 509 31.88 32.94 18.88
C LYS A 509 32.59 33.61 17.70
N ARG A 510 32.27 34.89 17.46
CA ARG A 510 32.97 35.72 16.50
C ARG A 510 34.43 35.82 16.97
N LYS A 511 35.31 35.04 16.35
CA LYS A 511 36.75 35.30 16.43
C LYS A 511 36.98 36.67 15.81
N SER A 512 37.12 37.70 16.63
CA SER A 512 37.77 38.92 16.18
C SER A 512 39.17 38.53 15.70
N LYS A 513 39.49 38.91 14.47
CA LYS A 513 40.90 38.99 14.09
C LYS A 513 41.51 40.16 14.87
N LYS A 514 42.75 39.99 15.33
CA LYS A 514 43.62 41.13 15.62
C LYS A 514 43.98 41.82 14.30
#